data_AF-A0A964ANL2-F1
#
_entry.id   AF-A0A964ANL2-F1
#
_cell.length_a   1.000
_cell.length_b   1.000
_cell.length_c   1.000
_cell.angle_alpha   90.00
_cell.angle_beta   90.00
_cell.angle_gamma   90.00
#
_symmetry.space_group_name_H-M   'P 1'
#
loop_
_entity.id
_entity.type
_entity.pdbx_description
1 polymer ?
#
loop_
_entity_poly.entity_id
_entity_poly.type
_entity_poly.pdbx_seq_one_letter_code
_entity_poly.pdbx_strand_id
1 'polypeptide(L)' 'MRTFILILSLAALTACARYTEEEAEAYCAQQAGELGECIDDDGIAECEASYLRCGERMLILESCPVGFSCR' A
#
# COMPACT_ATOMS: atom_id res chain seq x y z
N MET A 1 1.20 -43.70 -3.98
CA MET A 1 2.18 -42.65 -3.61
C MET A 1 2.77 -42.09 -4.90
N ARG A 2 2.34 -40.90 -5.32
CA ARG A 2 2.86 -40.22 -6.51
C ARG A 2 3.21 -38.79 -6.10
N THR A 3 4.50 -38.59 -5.93
CA THR A 3 5.19 -37.33 -5.69
C THR A 3 4.88 -36.37 -6.84
N PHE A 4 4.19 -35.26 -6.57
CA PHE A 4 4.15 -34.09 -7.45
C PHE A 4 4.80 -32.94 -6.69
N ILE A 5 6.11 -32.81 -6.89
CA ILE A 5 6.86 -31.60 -6.60
C ILE A 5 6.60 -30.66 -7.78
N LEU A 6 5.77 -29.64 -7.58
CA LEU A 6 5.75 -28.48 -8.46
C LEU A 6 6.16 -27.26 -7.65
N ILE A 7 7.42 -26.93 -7.91
CA ILE A 7 8.14 -25.71 -7.57
C ILE A 7 7.30 -24.51 -8.01
N LEU A 8 6.83 -23.71 -7.05
CA LEU A 8 6.53 -22.29 -7.25
C LEU A 8 7.18 -21.52 -6.11
N SER A 9 8.51 -21.65 -6.08
CA SER A 9 9.42 -20.78 -5.35
C SER A 9 9.44 -19.41 -6.04
N LEU A 10 8.38 -18.62 -5.89
CA LEU A 10 8.36 -17.18 -6.14
C LEU A 10 8.19 -16.40 -4.82
N ALA A 11 8.70 -16.94 -3.71
CA ALA A 11 9.09 -16.10 -2.60
C ALA A 11 10.38 -15.38 -3.02
N ALA A 12 10.21 -14.38 -3.89
CA ALA A 12 11.25 -13.44 -4.24
C ALA A 12 11.82 -12.88 -2.93
N LEU A 13 13.14 -12.74 -2.92
CA LEU A 13 13.90 -12.09 -1.89
C LEU A 13 13.45 -10.62 -1.77
N THR A 14 12.40 -10.32 -0.99
CA THR A 14 12.12 -8.95 -0.57
C THR A 14 13.04 -8.62 0.59
N ALA A 15 14.21 -8.11 0.24
CA ALA A 15 15.15 -7.50 1.16
C ALA A 15 14.47 -6.33 1.89
N CYS A 16 14.05 -6.55 3.12
CA CYS A 16 13.85 -5.57 4.21
C CYS A 16 13.08 -4.26 3.95
N ALA A 17 12.25 -4.14 2.91
CA ALA A 17 11.09 -3.24 2.92
C ALA A 17 9.87 -4.07 3.32
N ARG A 18 9.25 -3.75 4.46
CA ARG A 18 8.08 -4.49 4.98
C ARG A 18 6.87 -4.39 4.03
N TYR A 19 6.85 -3.34 3.20
CA TYR A 19 5.82 -3.02 2.21
C TYR A 19 6.51 -2.60 0.91
N THR A 20 5.94 -3.00 -0.23
CA THR A 20 6.47 -2.71 -1.58
C THR A 20 5.76 -1.51 -2.22
N GLU A 21 6.41 -0.89 -3.22
CA GLU A 21 5.81 0.20 -4.01
C GLU A 21 4.53 -0.25 -4.72
N GLU A 22 4.51 -1.48 -5.25
CA GLU A 22 3.33 -2.08 -5.91
C GLU A 22 2.14 -2.24 -4.95
N GLU A 23 2.38 -2.63 -3.70
CA GLU A 23 1.35 -2.69 -2.66
C GLU A 23 0.83 -1.30 -2.27
N ALA A 24 1.73 -0.31 -2.18
CA ALA A 24 1.38 1.05 -1.85
C ALA A 24 0.50 1.70 -2.93
N GLU A 25 0.88 1.56 -4.20
CA GLU A 25 0.12 2.06 -5.35
C GLU A 25 -1.27 1.41 -5.41
N ALA A 26 -1.35 0.08 -5.27
CA ALA A 26 -2.63 -0.63 -5.29
C ALA A 26 -3.56 -0.21 -4.13
N TYR A 27 -3.01 -0.05 -2.92
CA TYR A 27 -3.77 0.42 -1.77
C TYR A 27 -4.26 1.86 -1.97
N CYS A 28 -3.40 2.78 -2.39
CA CYS A 28 -3.74 4.18 -2.54
C CYS A 28 -4.66 4.46 -3.73
N ALA A 29 -4.58 3.66 -4.80
CA ALA A 29 -5.55 3.69 -5.89
C ALA A 29 -6.95 3.26 -5.43
N GLN A 30 -7.05 2.26 -4.54
CA GLN A 30 -8.33 1.90 -3.92
C GLN A 30 -8.87 3.05 -3.06
N GLN A 31 -8.02 3.65 -2.22
CA GLN A 31 -8.42 4.78 -1.38
C GLN A 31 -8.84 6.00 -2.20
N ALA A 32 -8.19 6.27 -3.34
CA ALA A 32 -8.61 7.30 -4.28
C ALA A 32 -10.05 7.13 -4.77
N GLY A 33 -10.47 5.88 -5.01
CA GLY A 33 -11.86 5.57 -5.35
C GLY A 33 -12.86 5.82 -4.21
N GLU A 34 -12.45 5.64 -2.95
CA GLU A 34 -13.32 5.84 -1.77
C GLU A 34 -13.38 7.32 -1.34
N LEU A 35 -12.26 8.02 -1.41
CA LEU A 35 -12.11 9.41 -0.96
C LEU A 35 -12.51 10.43 -2.03
N GLY A 36 -12.51 10.03 -3.31
CA GLY A 36 -13.02 10.82 -4.42
C GLY A 36 -12.35 12.18 -4.52
N GLU A 37 -13.15 13.25 -4.46
CA GLU A 37 -12.67 14.64 -4.60
C GLU A 37 -11.78 15.12 -3.45
N CYS A 38 -11.71 14.40 -2.33
CA CYS A 38 -10.89 14.78 -1.19
C CYS A 38 -9.42 14.35 -1.31
N ILE A 39 -9.07 13.57 -2.32
CA ILE A 39 -7.69 13.17 -2.61
C ILE A 39 -7.38 13.48 -4.07
N ASP A 40 -6.33 14.27 -4.27
CA ASP A 40 -5.77 14.58 -5.58
C ASP A 40 -4.49 13.76 -5.82
N ASP A 41 -3.82 13.99 -6.96
CA ASP A 41 -2.60 13.26 -7.31
C ASP A 41 -1.48 13.44 -6.26
N ASP A 42 -1.38 14.62 -5.63
CA ASP A 42 -0.43 14.89 -4.55
C ASP A 42 -0.81 14.11 -3.28
N GLY A 43 -2.09 14.02 -2.97
CA GLY A 43 -2.62 13.20 -1.89
C GLY A 43 -2.41 11.70 -2.12
N ILE A 44 -2.47 11.22 -3.36
CA ILE A 44 -2.13 9.82 -3.71
C ILE A 44 -0.63 9.59 -3.46
N ALA A 45 0.24 10.50 -3.88
CA ALA A 45 1.67 10.41 -3.61
C ALA A 45 1.99 10.43 -2.10
N GLU A 46 1.27 11.24 -1.30
CA GLU A 46 1.42 11.25 0.16
C GLU A 46 0.93 9.94 0.80
N CYS A 47 -0.18 9.38 0.29
CA CYS A 47 -0.69 8.07 0.70
C CYS A 47 0.38 6.99 0.47
N GLU A 48 0.97 6.92 -0.72
CA GLU A 48 1.97 5.91 -1.06
C GLU A 48 3.20 6.03 -0.17
N ALA A 49 3.71 7.26 0.01
CA ALA A 49 4.85 7.54 0.88
C ALA A 49 4.56 7.17 2.36
N SER A 50 3.32 7.37 2.82
CA SER A 50 2.88 7.04 4.17
C SER A 50 2.69 5.53 4.35
N TYR A 51 2.14 4.83 3.35
CA TYR A 51 1.98 3.39 3.33
C TYR A 51 3.34 2.68 3.29
N LEU A 52 4.28 3.13 2.46
CA LEU A 52 5.64 2.59 2.44
C LEU A 52 6.36 2.74 3.80
N ARG A 53 6.05 3.82 4.54
CA ARG A 53 6.63 4.09 5.85
C ARG A 53 5.99 3.27 6.97
N CYS A 54 4.67 3.12 6.94
CA CYS A 54 3.88 2.69 8.10
C CYS A 54 2.96 1.50 7.82
N GLY A 55 2.68 1.23 6.55
CA GLY A 55 1.80 0.18 6.04
C GLY A 55 0.50 0.10 6.79
N GLU A 56 0.23 -1.03 7.44
CA GLU A 56 -1.01 -1.27 8.20
C GLU A 56 -1.20 -0.31 9.40
N ARG A 57 -0.15 0.41 9.83
CA ARG A 57 -0.25 1.44 10.88
C ARG A 57 -0.61 2.82 10.33
N MET A 58 -0.76 2.97 9.02
CA MET A 58 -1.20 4.21 8.41
C MET A 58 -2.67 4.48 8.79
N LEU A 59 -2.96 5.73 9.08
CA LEU A 59 -4.30 6.27 9.31
C LEU A 59 -4.59 7.34 8.26
N ILE A 60 -5.81 7.29 7.74
CA ILE A 60 -6.40 8.37 6.94
C ILE A 60 -7.11 9.31 7.91
N LEU A 61 -6.73 10.58 7.90
CA LEU A 61 -7.35 11.62 8.70
C LEU A 61 -8.63 12.07 8.01
N GLU A 62 -9.76 11.98 8.71
CA GLU A 62 -11.06 12.41 8.22
C GLU A 62 -11.10 13.93 7.98
N SER A 63 -10.63 14.35 6.82
CA SER A 63 -10.46 15.75 6.38
C SER A 63 -10.55 15.82 4.84
N CYS A 64 -10.83 17.01 4.29
CA CYS A 64 -10.89 17.25 2.85
C CYS A 64 -10.18 18.59 2.56
N PRO A 65 -8.92 18.60 2.05
CA PRO A 65 -8.17 17.44 1.56
C PRO A 65 -7.82 16.45 2.67
N VAL A 66 -7.72 15.16 2.31
CA VAL A 66 -7.35 14.10 3.25
C VAL A 66 -5.91 14.27 3.71
N GLY A 67 -5.60 13.83 4.92
CA GLY A 67 -4.22 13.75 5.40
C GLY A 67 -3.86 12.34 5.85
N PHE A 68 -2.56 12.03 5.89
CA PHE A 68 -2.09 10.70 6.30
C PHE A 68 -1.17 10.80 7.52
N SER A 69 -1.29 9.83 8.42
CA SER A 69 -0.44 9.76 9.62
C SER A 69 -0.12 8.32 9.98
N CYS A 70 0.93 8.14 10.77
CA CYS A 70 1.32 6.84 11.30
C CYS A 70 0.91 6.76 12.76
N ARG A 71 0.08 5.77 13.11
CA ARG A 71 -0.26 5.46 14.50
C ARG A 71 0.82 4.65 15.13
#